data_AF-A0A936W7E9-F1
#
_entry.id   AF-A0A936W7E9-F1
#
_cell.length_a   1.000
_cell.length_b   1.000
_cell.length_c   1.000
_cell.angle_alpha   90.00
_cell.angle_beta   90.00
_cell.angle_gamma   90.00
#
_symmetry.space_group_name_H-M   'P 1'
#
loop_
_entity.id
_entity.type
_entity.pdbx_description
1 polymer ?
#
loop_
_entity_poly.entity_id
_entity_poly.type
_entity_poly.pdbx_seq_one_letter_code
_entity_poly.pdbx_strand_id
1 'polypeptide(L)'
;MNWRLLEIAMEDGFPPPIASRVYAYPHIAFYVTLQKFFPDSLQPVAGKLNGLAPIDDVNVKNADAELTALLAFCKTAKKVVFSEQHVDDLTAGILLKAEAGGMSPAVIEASVRCSEEITGFMIEWISKDNYVETRTMDRWTSTKKPGEWIETPPDYAAGLEPNWSKIRPMVIDSAGIYTSSPLPPYDPARESDFYKMVNGVYLQSKELDKEKVAIALFWDDNPNTTEHHGHLVSVIHKISPPGHWLNIISQISRKDNSSLFKATKLTPLLL
;
A
#
# COMPACT_ATOMS: atom_id res chain seq x y z
N MET A 1 -14.73 -0.55 1.57
CA MET A 1 -13.65 -0.84 0.60
C MET A 1 -12.28 -0.79 1.27
N ASN A 2 -11.79 0.39 1.69
CA ASN A 2 -10.47 0.54 2.31
C ASN A 2 -10.23 -0.39 3.51
N TRP A 3 -11.19 -0.46 4.45
CA TRP A 3 -11.07 -1.34 5.61
C TRP A 3 -10.86 -2.81 5.23
N ARG A 4 -11.57 -3.30 4.21
CA ARG A 4 -11.44 -4.70 3.78
C ARG A 4 -10.09 -4.96 3.12
N LEU A 5 -9.56 -4.02 2.34
CA LEU A 5 -8.22 -4.14 1.77
C LEU A 5 -7.12 -4.05 2.85
N LEU A 6 -7.33 -3.24 3.90
CA LEU A 6 -6.45 -3.20 5.06
C LEU A 6 -6.40 -4.55 5.79
N GLU A 7 -7.56 -5.15 6.06
CA GLU A 7 -7.66 -6.49 6.66
C GLU A 7 -6.94 -7.54 5.81
N ILE A 8 -7.21 -7.57 4.50
CA ILE A 8 -6.59 -8.53 3.57
C ILE A 8 -5.07 -8.35 3.56
N ALA A 9 -4.57 -7.12 3.49
CA ALA A 9 -3.14 -6.88 3.46
C ALA A 9 -2.44 -7.24 4.79
N MET A 10 -3.15 -7.11 5.91
CA MET A 10 -2.68 -7.53 7.23
C MET A 10 -2.67 -9.05 7.36
N GLU A 11 -3.70 -9.75 6.88
CA GLU A 11 -3.79 -11.22 6.84
C GLU A 11 -2.71 -11.81 5.94
N ASP A 12 -2.47 -11.20 4.78
CA ASP A 12 -1.41 -11.59 3.85
C ASP A 12 0.01 -11.28 4.37
N GLY A 13 0.13 -10.57 5.51
CA GLY A 13 1.41 -10.24 6.12
C GLY A 13 2.29 -9.36 5.24
N PHE A 14 1.71 -8.45 4.43
CA PHE A 14 2.52 -7.64 3.52
C PHE A 14 3.42 -6.65 4.29
N PRO A 15 4.74 -6.68 4.05
CA PRO A 15 5.63 -5.71 4.65
C PRO A 15 5.36 -4.30 4.10
N PRO A 16 5.73 -3.23 4.83
CA PRO A 16 5.38 -1.85 4.51
C PRO A 16 5.56 -1.42 3.04
N PRO A 17 6.72 -1.64 2.37
CA PRO A 17 6.87 -1.29 0.96
C PRO A 17 5.85 -1.99 0.06
N ILE A 18 5.64 -3.30 0.23
CA ILE A 18 4.69 -4.07 -0.58
C ILE A 18 3.25 -3.62 -0.29
N ALA A 19 2.92 -3.38 0.97
CA ALA A 19 1.60 -2.89 1.36
C ALA A 19 1.25 -1.57 0.67
N SER A 20 2.20 -0.63 0.54
CA SER A 20 1.98 0.62 -0.21
C SER A 20 1.56 0.36 -1.67
N ARG A 21 2.22 -0.60 -2.34
CA ARG A 21 1.89 -1.03 -3.70
C ARG A 21 0.51 -1.67 -3.79
N VAL A 22 0.17 -2.53 -2.82
CA VAL A 22 -1.14 -3.20 -2.71
C VAL A 22 -2.27 -2.19 -2.55
N TYR A 23 -2.04 -1.10 -1.82
CA TYR A 23 -3.03 -0.04 -1.68
C TYR A 23 -3.11 0.87 -2.89
N ALA A 24 -1.99 1.25 -3.52
CA ALA A 24 -1.98 2.23 -4.60
C ALA A 24 -2.78 1.79 -5.83
N TYR A 25 -2.50 0.60 -6.36
CA TYR A 25 -3.09 0.16 -7.64
C TYR A 25 -4.63 0.07 -7.64
N PRO A 26 -5.29 -0.55 -6.65
CA PRO A 26 -6.75 -0.60 -6.61
C PRO A 26 -7.39 0.79 -6.51
N HIS A 27 -6.79 1.71 -5.74
CA HIS A 27 -7.30 3.09 -5.64
C HIS A 27 -7.12 3.87 -6.94
N ILE A 28 -6.03 3.65 -7.67
CA ILE A 28 -5.84 4.22 -9.00
C ILE A 28 -6.88 3.66 -9.97
N ALA A 29 -7.12 2.33 -9.96
CA ALA A 29 -8.17 1.70 -10.76
C ALA A 29 -9.55 2.30 -10.49
N PHE A 30 -9.87 2.54 -9.21
CA PHE A 30 -11.10 3.22 -8.79
C PHE A 30 -11.17 4.64 -9.35
N TYR A 31 -10.08 5.42 -9.22
CA TYR A 31 -10.00 6.81 -9.69
C TYR A 31 -10.18 6.91 -11.21
N VAL A 32 -9.42 6.14 -11.99
CA VAL A 32 -9.46 6.20 -13.46
C VAL A 32 -10.82 5.75 -13.99
N THR A 33 -11.47 4.79 -13.30
CA THR A 33 -12.84 4.39 -13.63
C THR A 33 -13.80 5.57 -13.46
N LEU A 34 -13.87 6.17 -12.28
CA LEU A 34 -14.76 7.32 -12.06
C LEU A 34 -14.46 8.48 -13.01
N GLN A 35 -13.19 8.71 -13.33
CA GLN A 35 -12.79 9.71 -14.30
C GLN A 35 -13.40 9.48 -15.68
N LYS A 36 -13.54 8.22 -16.12
CA LYS A 36 -14.15 7.92 -17.41
C LYS A 36 -15.64 8.25 -17.45
N PHE A 37 -16.34 8.11 -16.32
CA PHE A 37 -17.73 8.53 -16.20
C PHE A 37 -17.88 10.05 -16.00
N PHE A 38 -16.89 10.69 -15.38
CA PHE A 38 -16.97 12.10 -14.98
C PHE A 38 -15.71 12.90 -15.37
N PRO A 39 -15.39 13.03 -16.67
CA PRO A 39 -14.14 13.67 -17.14
C PRO A 39 -14.03 15.15 -16.73
N ASP A 40 -15.16 15.85 -16.60
CA ASP A 40 -15.18 17.27 -16.18
C ASP A 40 -14.94 17.47 -14.67
N SER A 41 -15.11 16.41 -13.86
CA SER A 41 -15.01 16.47 -12.39
C SER A 41 -13.69 15.90 -11.85
N LEU A 42 -13.03 15.03 -12.61
CA LEU A 42 -11.82 14.32 -12.23
C LEU A 42 -10.71 14.49 -13.27
N GLN A 43 -9.56 15.01 -12.83
CA GLN A 43 -8.43 15.37 -13.69
C GLN A 43 -7.67 14.14 -14.19
N PRO A 44 -7.26 14.07 -15.47
CA PRO A 44 -6.50 12.95 -16.02
C PRO A 44 -5.25 12.67 -15.19
N VAL A 45 -5.07 11.40 -14.84
CA VAL A 45 -3.86 10.86 -14.18
C VAL A 45 -3.00 10.03 -15.13
N ALA A 46 -3.59 9.55 -16.24
CA ALA A 46 -2.82 9.03 -17.37
C ALA A 46 -1.84 10.10 -17.88
N GLY A 47 -0.60 9.70 -18.14
CA GLY A 47 0.50 10.63 -18.48
C GLY A 47 1.09 11.42 -17.31
N LYS A 48 0.48 11.40 -16.11
CA LYS A 48 1.09 11.93 -14.86
C LYS A 48 1.69 10.81 -14.02
N LEU A 49 1.14 9.62 -14.11
CA LEU A 49 1.70 8.41 -13.51
C LEU A 49 2.64 7.73 -14.51
N ASN A 50 3.82 7.37 -14.06
CA ASN A 50 4.86 6.78 -14.91
C ASN A 50 4.34 5.52 -15.61
N GLY A 51 4.37 5.53 -16.94
CA GLY A 51 3.95 4.41 -17.78
C GLY A 51 2.45 4.16 -17.85
N LEU A 52 1.60 4.96 -17.19
CA LEU A 52 0.14 4.81 -17.29
C LEU A 52 -0.35 5.48 -18.57
N ALA A 53 -0.68 4.66 -19.57
CA ALA A 53 -1.30 5.11 -20.80
C ALA A 53 -2.75 5.55 -20.56
N PRO A 54 -3.31 6.43 -21.42
CA PRO A 54 -4.75 6.67 -21.46
C PRO A 54 -5.52 5.36 -21.66
N ILE A 55 -6.59 5.19 -20.88
CA ILE A 55 -7.49 4.03 -20.99
C ILE A 55 -8.52 4.33 -22.08
N ASP A 56 -8.19 4.13 -23.34
CA ASP A 56 -9.10 4.46 -24.44
C ASP A 56 -10.06 3.30 -24.75
N ASP A 57 -11.15 3.60 -25.47
CA ASP A 57 -12.08 2.62 -26.03
C ASP A 57 -12.88 1.75 -25.03
N VAL A 58 -13.01 2.16 -23.77
CA VAL A 58 -13.88 1.48 -22.79
C VAL A 58 -15.35 1.87 -22.98
N ASN A 59 -16.22 0.87 -23.08
CA ASN A 59 -17.65 1.10 -23.22
C ASN A 59 -18.35 1.33 -21.86
N VAL A 60 -18.57 2.61 -21.52
CA VAL A 60 -19.30 3.01 -20.29
C VAL A 60 -20.83 2.99 -20.45
N LYS A 61 -21.36 2.67 -21.62
CA LYS A 61 -22.80 2.78 -21.90
C LYS A 61 -23.60 1.81 -21.03
N ASN A 62 -24.66 2.33 -20.40
CA ASN A 62 -25.57 1.60 -19.51
C ASN A 62 -24.91 1.02 -18.24
N ALA A 63 -23.62 1.29 -18.00
CA ALA A 63 -22.95 0.93 -16.77
C ALA A 63 -23.22 1.99 -15.68
N ASP A 64 -23.28 1.55 -14.44
CA ASP A 64 -23.30 2.43 -13.28
C ASP A 64 -21.87 2.80 -12.87
N ALA A 65 -21.61 4.09 -12.67
CA ALA A 65 -20.27 4.60 -12.44
C ALA A 65 -19.66 4.09 -11.12
N GLU A 66 -20.44 4.08 -10.04
CA GLU A 66 -19.96 3.69 -8.71
C GLU A 66 -19.73 2.20 -8.62
N LEU A 67 -20.68 1.39 -9.13
CA LEU A 67 -20.54 -0.05 -9.19
C LEU A 67 -19.32 -0.43 -10.05
N THR A 68 -19.17 0.16 -11.23
CA THR A 68 -18.02 -0.12 -12.10
C THR A 68 -16.69 0.20 -11.40
N ALA A 69 -16.61 1.33 -10.70
CA ALA A 69 -15.39 1.72 -9.98
C ALA A 69 -15.07 0.77 -8.81
N LEU A 70 -16.08 0.36 -8.04
CA LEU A 70 -15.94 -0.63 -6.97
C LEU A 70 -15.47 -1.99 -7.51
N LEU A 71 -16.03 -2.45 -8.63
CA LEU A 71 -15.63 -3.70 -9.27
C LEU A 71 -14.21 -3.63 -9.83
N ALA A 72 -13.82 -2.51 -10.47
CA ALA A 72 -12.47 -2.30 -10.96
C ALA A 72 -11.44 -2.28 -9.81
N PHE A 73 -11.79 -1.65 -8.68
CA PHE A 73 -10.98 -1.72 -7.46
C PHE A 73 -10.80 -3.16 -7.00
N CYS A 74 -11.89 -3.92 -6.85
CA CYS A 74 -11.84 -5.29 -6.35
C CYS A 74 -11.02 -6.20 -7.28
N LYS A 75 -11.29 -6.17 -8.59
CA LYS A 75 -10.56 -6.99 -9.57
C LYS A 75 -9.07 -6.63 -9.62
N THR A 76 -8.73 -5.34 -9.48
CA THR A 76 -7.32 -4.91 -9.39
C THR A 76 -6.68 -5.34 -8.06
N ALA A 77 -7.41 -5.23 -6.94
CA ALA A 77 -6.94 -5.68 -5.62
C ALA A 77 -6.64 -7.17 -5.63
N LYS A 78 -7.53 -7.99 -6.21
CA LYS A 78 -7.33 -9.44 -6.39
C LYS A 78 -5.99 -9.76 -7.06
N LYS A 79 -5.53 -8.94 -8.01
CA LYS A 79 -4.26 -9.16 -8.71
C LYS A 79 -3.01 -8.92 -7.85
N VAL A 80 -3.12 -8.14 -6.78
CA VAL A 80 -1.97 -7.69 -5.97
C VAL A 80 -1.95 -8.28 -4.57
N VAL A 81 -2.95 -9.05 -4.16
CA VAL A 81 -3.05 -9.74 -2.86
C VAL A 81 -2.83 -11.25 -3.00
N PHE A 82 -2.62 -11.97 -1.88
CA PHE A 82 -2.57 -13.43 -1.86
C PHE A 82 -3.92 -14.04 -1.48
N SER A 83 -4.63 -13.46 -0.51
CA SER A 83 -5.95 -13.93 -0.06
C SER A 83 -7.08 -13.50 -1.00
N GLU A 84 -7.00 -13.96 -2.25
CA GLU A 84 -7.93 -13.64 -3.34
C GLU A 84 -9.40 -13.92 -2.97
N GLN A 85 -9.66 -14.98 -2.21
CA GLN A 85 -11.02 -15.34 -1.77
C GLN A 85 -11.69 -14.21 -0.97
N HIS A 86 -10.94 -13.49 -0.13
CA HIS A 86 -11.51 -12.38 0.63
C HIS A 86 -11.91 -11.19 -0.23
N VAL A 87 -11.27 -11.03 -1.40
CA VAL A 87 -11.67 -10.05 -2.41
C VAL A 87 -12.89 -10.53 -3.18
N ASP A 88 -12.98 -11.84 -3.47
CA ASP A 88 -14.16 -12.44 -4.10
C ASP A 88 -15.40 -12.27 -3.21
N ASP A 89 -15.28 -12.52 -1.90
CA ASP A 89 -16.36 -12.30 -0.93
C ASP A 89 -16.83 -10.83 -0.91
N LEU A 90 -15.87 -9.89 -0.96
CA LEU A 90 -16.18 -8.46 -1.03
C LEU A 90 -16.92 -8.12 -2.33
N THR A 91 -16.48 -8.67 -3.45
CA THR A 91 -17.07 -8.46 -4.79
C THR A 91 -18.50 -8.99 -4.83
N ALA A 92 -18.72 -10.21 -4.33
CA ALA A 92 -20.05 -10.81 -4.22
C ALA A 92 -20.97 -9.95 -3.34
N GLY A 93 -20.48 -9.47 -2.20
CA GLY A 93 -21.24 -8.58 -1.32
C GLY A 93 -21.61 -7.22 -1.97
N ILE A 94 -20.77 -6.70 -2.86
CA ILE A 94 -21.07 -5.47 -3.62
C ILE A 94 -22.18 -5.74 -4.65
N LEU A 95 -22.08 -6.83 -5.41
CA LEU A 95 -23.08 -7.20 -6.42
C LEU A 95 -24.45 -7.47 -5.78
N LEU A 96 -24.50 -8.22 -4.67
CA LEU A 96 -25.73 -8.48 -3.93
C LEU A 96 -26.39 -7.19 -3.43
N LYS A 97 -25.59 -6.19 -3.00
CA LYS A 97 -26.11 -4.89 -2.59
C LYS A 97 -26.63 -4.07 -3.78
N ALA A 98 -25.99 -4.16 -4.94
CA ALA A 98 -26.49 -3.50 -6.16
C ALA A 98 -27.85 -4.09 -6.58
N GLU A 99 -27.98 -5.42 -6.57
CA GLU A 99 -29.24 -6.11 -6.86
C GLU A 99 -30.33 -5.75 -5.84
N ALA A 100 -30.02 -5.82 -4.54
CA ALA A 100 -30.96 -5.45 -3.47
C ALA A 100 -31.35 -3.96 -3.50
N GLY A 101 -30.46 -3.11 -4.04
CA GLY A 101 -30.70 -1.69 -4.27
C GLY A 101 -31.58 -1.39 -5.49
N GLY A 102 -32.05 -2.42 -6.21
CA GLY A 102 -32.94 -2.27 -7.36
C GLY A 102 -32.22 -1.98 -8.68
N MET A 103 -30.89 -2.14 -8.74
CA MET A 103 -30.16 -2.02 -9.99
C MET A 103 -30.55 -3.16 -10.94
N SER A 104 -30.87 -2.83 -12.19
CA SER A 104 -31.32 -3.85 -13.15
C SER A 104 -30.18 -4.79 -13.54
N PRO A 105 -30.48 -6.07 -13.87
CA PRO A 105 -29.46 -7.01 -14.33
C PRO A 105 -28.62 -6.49 -15.51
N ALA A 106 -29.25 -5.76 -16.43
CA ALA A 106 -28.56 -5.18 -17.58
C ALA A 106 -27.52 -4.10 -17.19
N VAL A 107 -27.82 -3.29 -16.17
CA VAL A 107 -26.87 -2.28 -15.66
C VAL A 107 -25.73 -2.96 -14.90
N ILE A 108 -26.03 -3.97 -14.09
CA ILE A 108 -25.01 -4.76 -13.38
C ILE A 108 -24.06 -5.42 -14.39
N GLU A 109 -24.60 -6.10 -15.40
CA GLU A 109 -23.82 -6.78 -16.44
C GLU A 109 -22.96 -5.80 -17.25
N ALA A 110 -23.51 -4.63 -17.58
CA ALA A 110 -22.74 -3.56 -18.23
C ALA A 110 -21.61 -3.04 -17.34
N SER A 111 -21.86 -2.87 -16.04
CA SER A 111 -20.85 -2.43 -15.06
C SER A 111 -19.74 -3.46 -14.86
N VAL A 112 -20.09 -4.75 -14.82
CA VAL A 112 -19.12 -5.85 -14.75
C VAL A 112 -18.21 -5.84 -15.98
N ARG A 113 -18.76 -5.82 -17.20
CA ARG A 113 -17.96 -5.77 -18.43
C ARG A 113 -17.05 -4.55 -18.50
N CYS A 114 -17.60 -3.36 -18.22
CA CYS A 114 -16.82 -2.12 -18.22
C CYS A 114 -15.66 -2.19 -17.21
N SER A 115 -15.91 -2.73 -16.01
CA SER A 115 -14.86 -2.90 -15.00
C SER A 115 -13.77 -3.90 -15.43
N GLU A 116 -14.11 -4.91 -16.23
CA GLU A 116 -13.16 -5.90 -16.77
C GLU A 116 -12.23 -5.29 -17.79
N GLU A 117 -12.77 -4.49 -18.72
CA GLU A 117 -11.99 -3.75 -19.71
C GLU A 117 -10.97 -2.85 -19.00
N ILE A 118 -11.43 -2.02 -18.04
CA ILE A 118 -10.55 -1.11 -17.27
C ILE A 118 -9.50 -1.90 -16.48
N THR A 119 -9.90 -2.99 -15.82
CA THR A 119 -8.96 -3.83 -15.05
C THR A 119 -7.89 -4.42 -15.96
N GLY A 120 -8.22 -4.80 -17.20
CA GLY A 120 -7.26 -5.31 -18.19
C GLY A 120 -6.10 -4.33 -18.41
N PHE A 121 -6.40 -3.05 -18.65
CA PHE A 121 -5.39 -2.00 -18.77
C PHE A 121 -4.56 -1.83 -17.49
N MET A 122 -5.21 -1.89 -16.32
CA MET A 122 -4.52 -1.78 -15.04
C MET A 122 -3.55 -2.95 -14.81
N ILE A 123 -3.96 -4.18 -15.11
CA ILE A 123 -3.09 -5.37 -14.96
C ILE A 123 -1.89 -5.29 -15.90
N GLU A 124 -2.08 -4.82 -17.14
CA GLU A 124 -0.97 -4.60 -18.07
C GLU A 124 0.00 -3.52 -17.57
N TRP A 125 -0.52 -2.45 -16.98
CA TRP A 125 0.32 -1.40 -16.40
C TRP A 125 1.06 -1.86 -15.15
N ILE A 126 0.42 -2.67 -14.30
CA ILE A 126 0.99 -3.28 -13.10
C ILE A 126 2.12 -4.25 -13.46
N SER A 127 1.97 -5.06 -14.51
CA SER A 127 2.98 -6.07 -14.87
C SER A 127 4.31 -5.47 -15.34
N LYS A 128 4.33 -4.18 -15.68
CA LYS A 128 5.50 -3.43 -16.15
C LYS A 128 6.17 -2.60 -15.05
N ASP A 129 5.88 -2.85 -13.78
CA ASP A 129 6.41 -2.06 -12.65
C ASP A 129 7.70 -2.62 -12.02
N ASN A 130 8.26 -3.69 -12.61
CA ASN A 130 9.46 -4.39 -12.17
C ASN A 130 9.30 -5.21 -10.87
N TYR A 131 8.08 -5.36 -10.32
CA TYR A 131 7.86 -6.08 -9.07
C TYR A 131 8.17 -7.58 -9.19
N VAL A 132 7.76 -8.23 -10.29
CA VAL A 132 7.98 -9.68 -10.49
C VAL A 132 9.48 -9.97 -10.64
N GLU A 133 10.17 -9.14 -11.40
CA GLU A 133 11.61 -9.25 -11.67
C GLU A 133 12.43 -9.09 -10.39
N THR A 134 12.04 -8.19 -9.47
CA THR A 134 12.75 -8.01 -8.20
C THR A 134 12.64 -9.22 -7.25
N ARG A 135 11.67 -10.13 -7.44
CA ARG A 135 11.48 -11.29 -6.54
C ARG A 135 12.63 -12.30 -6.62
N THR A 136 13.37 -12.31 -7.72
CA THR A 136 14.49 -13.24 -7.98
C THR A 136 15.86 -12.55 -7.94
N MET A 137 15.90 -11.25 -7.61
CA MET A 137 17.16 -10.52 -7.46
C MET A 137 17.88 -10.86 -6.16
N ASP A 138 19.19 -10.58 -6.15
CA ASP A 138 20.04 -10.80 -4.99
C ASP A 138 19.50 -10.09 -3.75
N ARG A 139 19.55 -10.81 -2.62
CA ARG A 139 19.20 -10.27 -1.30
C ARG A 139 20.39 -9.61 -0.65
N TRP A 140 20.13 -8.69 0.27
CA TRP A 140 21.18 -8.14 1.12
C TRP A 140 21.81 -9.28 1.93
N THR A 141 23.13 -9.34 1.89
CA THR A 141 23.94 -10.26 2.70
C THR A 141 25.00 -9.44 3.40
N SER A 142 25.00 -9.46 4.74
CA SER A 142 26.03 -8.76 5.51
C SER A 142 27.39 -9.44 5.34
N THR A 143 28.46 -8.63 5.21
CA THR A 143 29.83 -9.15 5.28
C THR A 143 30.36 -9.18 6.72
N LYS A 144 29.51 -8.81 7.70
CA LYS A 144 29.82 -8.71 9.13
C LYS A 144 30.92 -7.72 9.46
N LYS A 145 31.17 -6.75 8.58
CA LYS A 145 32.09 -5.64 8.86
C LYS A 145 31.44 -4.66 9.84
N PRO A 146 32.22 -4.02 10.72
CA PRO A 146 31.71 -2.96 11.58
C PRO A 146 31.02 -1.86 10.77
N GLY A 147 29.83 -1.44 11.22
CA GLY A 147 29.01 -0.43 10.57
C GLY A 147 28.02 -0.94 9.52
N GLU A 148 28.11 -2.21 9.10
CA GLU A 148 27.10 -2.80 8.21
C GLU A 148 25.83 -3.19 8.99
N TRP A 149 24.67 -3.09 8.34
CA TRP A 149 23.44 -3.68 8.87
C TRP A 149 23.60 -5.21 8.94
N ILE A 150 23.18 -5.77 10.07
CA ILE A 150 23.09 -7.21 10.33
C ILE A 150 21.68 -7.54 10.81
N GLU A 151 21.32 -8.79 10.66
CA GLU A 151 20.06 -9.31 11.16
C GLU A 151 20.00 -9.18 12.69
N THR A 152 18.83 -8.77 13.21
CA THR A 152 18.64 -8.52 14.65
C THR A 152 17.79 -9.61 15.32
N PRO A 153 18.03 -9.91 16.61
CA PRO A 153 17.16 -10.83 17.36
C PRO A 153 15.72 -10.30 17.47
N PRO A 154 14.73 -11.17 17.76
CA PRO A 154 14.89 -12.60 17.99
C PRO A 154 14.98 -13.43 16.70
N ASP A 155 14.42 -12.94 15.59
CA ASP A 155 14.17 -13.75 14.39
C ASP A 155 15.36 -13.80 13.43
N TYR A 156 16.29 -12.85 13.50
CA TYR A 156 17.40 -12.70 12.56
C TYR A 156 16.92 -12.73 11.09
N ALA A 157 15.80 -12.05 10.82
CA ALA A 157 15.22 -11.98 9.48
C ALA A 157 16.14 -11.23 8.51
N ALA A 158 16.16 -11.67 7.25
CA ALA A 158 16.91 -11.02 6.19
C ALA A 158 16.43 -9.60 5.92
N GLY A 159 17.33 -8.76 5.37
CA GLY A 159 17.01 -7.39 5.00
C GLY A 159 15.82 -7.32 4.05
N LEU A 160 14.82 -6.53 4.44
CA LEU A 160 13.57 -6.41 3.71
C LEU A 160 13.76 -5.64 2.40
N GLU A 161 13.26 -6.20 1.29
CA GLU A 161 13.14 -5.53 -0.01
C GLU A 161 14.38 -4.71 -0.46
N PRO A 162 15.59 -5.30 -0.52
CA PRO A 162 16.83 -4.56 -0.82
C PRO A 162 16.85 -3.95 -2.23
N ASN A 163 15.97 -4.43 -3.11
CA ASN A 163 15.82 -3.97 -4.49
C ASN A 163 14.60 -3.06 -4.69
N TRP A 164 13.95 -2.56 -3.62
CA TRP A 164 12.73 -1.76 -3.74
C TRP A 164 12.90 -0.49 -4.58
N SER A 165 14.09 0.11 -4.57
CA SER A 165 14.43 1.27 -5.41
C SER A 165 14.37 1.00 -6.92
N LYS A 166 14.28 -0.27 -7.34
CA LYS A 166 14.14 -0.67 -8.74
C LYS A 166 12.68 -0.81 -9.19
N ILE A 167 11.71 -0.71 -8.27
CA ILE A 167 10.28 -0.67 -8.62
C ILE A 167 10.01 0.65 -9.35
N ARG A 168 9.19 0.61 -10.40
CA ARG A 168 8.77 1.83 -11.12
C ARG A 168 8.11 2.80 -10.14
N PRO A 169 8.67 4.00 -9.90
CA PRO A 169 8.01 4.98 -9.05
C PRO A 169 6.71 5.47 -9.70
N MET A 170 5.71 5.82 -8.90
CA MET A 170 4.40 6.27 -9.44
C MET A 170 4.49 7.63 -10.12
N VAL A 171 5.12 8.61 -9.46
CA VAL A 171 5.12 10.03 -9.89
C VAL A 171 6.53 10.58 -10.11
N ILE A 172 7.48 10.19 -9.26
CA ILE A 172 8.84 10.74 -9.27
C ILE A 172 9.68 10.15 -10.41
N ASP A 173 10.62 10.92 -10.95
CA ASP A 173 11.45 10.48 -12.09
C ASP A 173 12.31 9.26 -11.75
N SER A 174 12.82 9.19 -10.51
CA SER A 174 13.60 8.06 -10.00
C SER A 174 13.55 8.00 -8.48
N ALA A 175 13.86 6.84 -7.90
CA ALA A 175 13.97 6.68 -6.44
C ALA A 175 15.06 7.57 -5.81
N GLY A 176 16.01 8.07 -6.61
CA GLY A 176 17.14 8.89 -6.14
C GLY A 176 16.86 10.38 -6.00
N ILE A 177 15.63 10.87 -6.26
CA ILE A 177 15.34 12.31 -6.18
C ILE A 177 15.41 12.86 -4.73
N TYR A 178 15.19 11.99 -3.74
CA TYR A 178 15.32 12.34 -2.33
C TYR A 178 16.67 11.85 -1.82
N THR A 179 17.60 12.76 -1.60
CA THR A 179 18.91 12.46 -0.98
C THR A 179 18.90 12.98 0.44
N SER A 180 19.17 12.08 1.40
CA SER A 180 19.33 12.48 2.81
C SER A 180 20.72 13.06 3.04
N SER A 181 20.84 13.93 4.03
CA SER A 181 22.15 14.32 4.56
C SER A 181 22.92 13.06 5.00
N PRO A 182 24.24 13.01 4.76
CA PRO A 182 25.05 11.86 5.17
C PRO A 182 24.99 11.71 6.69
N LEU A 183 24.89 10.47 7.16
CA LEU A 183 25.00 10.14 8.58
C LEU A 183 26.48 10.19 9.03
N PRO A 184 26.76 10.40 10.33
CA PRO A 184 28.11 10.22 10.85
C PRO A 184 28.65 8.83 10.49
N PRO A 185 29.89 8.72 9.97
CA PRO A 185 30.48 7.43 9.64
C PRO A 185 30.61 6.58 10.89
N TYR A 186 30.56 5.26 10.74
CA TYR A 186 30.78 4.35 11.86
C TYR A 186 32.12 4.64 12.55
N ASP A 187 32.06 5.04 13.82
CA ASP A 187 33.21 5.23 14.68
C ASP A 187 32.78 5.02 16.14
N PRO A 188 33.22 3.93 16.81
CA PRO A 188 32.81 3.64 18.18
C PRO A 188 33.57 4.46 19.24
N ALA A 189 34.50 5.34 18.85
CA ALA A 189 35.19 6.21 19.80
C ALA A 189 34.21 7.16 20.50
N ARG A 190 34.35 7.33 21.82
CA ARG A 190 33.41 8.13 22.63
C ARG A 190 33.24 9.58 22.17
N GLU A 191 34.30 10.14 21.57
CA GLU A 191 34.31 11.51 21.08
C GLU A 191 33.67 11.66 19.69
N SER A 192 33.42 10.55 18.99
CA SER A 192 32.86 10.57 17.64
C SER A 192 31.40 11.01 17.62
N ASP A 193 30.98 11.60 16.51
CA ASP A 193 29.58 11.98 16.31
C ASP A 193 28.66 10.76 16.20
N PHE A 194 29.17 9.63 15.68
CA PHE A 194 28.44 8.36 15.64
C PHE A 194 28.14 7.84 17.05
N TYR A 195 29.14 7.83 17.93
CA TYR A 195 28.96 7.36 19.30
C TYR A 195 27.98 8.26 20.05
N LYS A 196 28.09 9.58 19.93
CA LYS A 196 27.16 10.53 20.55
C LYS A 196 25.72 10.30 20.10
N MET A 197 25.50 10.07 18.80
CA MET A 197 24.18 9.76 18.24
C MET A 197 23.60 8.46 18.83
N VAL A 198 24.36 7.37 18.82
CA VAL A 198 23.92 6.06 19.35
C VAL A 198 23.70 6.11 20.86
N ASN A 199 24.59 6.79 21.60
CA ASN A 199 24.44 6.98 23.04
C ASN A 199 23.18 7.78 23.38
N GLY A 200 22.78 8.74 22.54
CA GLY A 200 21.50 9.45 22.69
C GLY A 200 20.29 8.50 22.66
N VAL A 201 20.27 7.55 21.71
CA VAL A 201 19.21 6.52 21.63
C VAL A 201 19.23 5.62 22.87
N TYR A 202 20.43 5.20 23.32
CA TYR A 202 20.58 4.40 24.53
C TYR A 202 20.05 5.12 25.77
N LEU A 203 20.44 6.38 25.99
CA LEU A 203 19.98 7.16 27.13
C LEU A 203 18.46 7.38 27.11
N GLN A 204 17.89 7.68 25.94
CA GLN A 204 16.44 7.80 25.78
C GLN A 204 15.72 6.49 26.15
N SER A 205 16.30 5.32 25.84
CA SER A 205 15.73 4.02 26.21
C SER A 205 15.71 3.78 27.73
N LYS A 206 16.52 4.51 28.51
CA LYS A 206 16.55 4.45 29.98
C LYS A 206 15.54 5.40 30.63
N GLU A 207 15.09 6.41 29.90
CA GLU A 207 14.19 7.47 30.38
C GLU A 207 12.83 7.41 29.66
N LEU A 208 12.20 6.23 29.69
CA LEU A 208 10.87 6.01 29.13
C LEU A 208 9.78 6.29 30.16
N ASP A 209 8.88 7.20 29.83
CA ASP A 209 7.62 7.40 30.54
C ASP A 209 6.46 6.70 29.80
N LYS A 210 5.28 6.67 30.43
CA LYS A 210 4.09 6.01 29.86
C LYS A 210 3.65 6.64 28.54
N GLU A 211 3.84 7.95 28.37
CA GLU A 211 3.42 8.66 27.17
C GLU A 211 4.34 8.32 25.99
N LYS A 212 5.67 8.35 26.19
CA LYS A 212 6.65 7.94 25.18
C LYS A 212 6.42 6.51 24.72
N VAL A 213 6.13 5.59 25.65
CA VAL A 213 5.81 4.19 25.32
C VAL A 213 4.52 4.10 24.52
N ALA A 214 3.47 4.82 24.92
CA ALA A 214 2.21 4.83 24.18
C ALA A 214 2.37 5.39 22.76
N ILE A 215 3.15 6.46 22.57
CA ILE A 215 3.45 7.03 21.25
C ILE A 215 4.22 6.02 20.39
N ALA A 216 5.24 5.36 20.93
CA ALA A 216 6.01 4.37 20.20
C ALA A 216 5.14 3.19 19.75
N LEU A 217 4.31 2.64 20.65
CA LEU A 217 3.41 1.54 20.33
C LEU A 217 2.31 1.94 19.33
N PHE A 218 1.85 3.19 19.38
CA PHE A 218 0.84 3.70 18.44
C PHE A 218 1.36 3.77 17.01
N TRP A 219 2.65 4.03 16.81
CA TRP A 219 3.29 4.19 15.49
C TRP A 219 4.19 3.01 15.09
N ASP A 220 4.24 1.93 15.87
CA ASP A 220 5.10 0.77 15.62
C ASP A 220 4.76 0.12 14.27
N ASP A 221 3.47 -0.06 13.98
CA ASP A 221 2.91 -0.50 12.70
C ASP A 221 3.74 -1.62 12.01
N ASN A 222 4.29 -2.55 12.79
CA ASN A 222 5.16 -3.60 12.30
C ASN A 222 4.36 -4.90 12.06
N PRO A 223 3.96 -5.21 10.81
CA PRO A 223 3.14 -6.38 10.50
C PRO A 223 3.87 -7.72 10.74
N ASN A 224 5.20 -7.69 10.90
CA ASN A 224 6.04 -8.86 11.11
C ASN A 224 6.39 -9.09 12.59
N THR A 225 5.65 -8.49 13.52
CA THR A 225 5.94 -8.66 14.95
C THR A 225 5.68 -10.09 15.38
N THR A 226 6.68 -10.75 15.97
CA THR A 226 6.56 -12.09 16.55
C THR A 226 6.66 -12.04 18.07
N GLU A 227 5.91 -12.91 18.74
CA GLU A 227 6.05 -13.21 20.16
C GLU A 227 6.55 -14.63 20.35
N HIS A 228 7.60 -14.78 21.15
CA HIS A 228 8.26 -16.05 21.43
C HIS A 228 7.92 -16.51 22.85
N HIS A 229 7.23 -17.64 22.97
CA HIS A 229 6.93 -18.31 24.23
C HIS A 229 7.57 -19.71 24.22
N GLY A 230 8.84 -19.79 24.59
CA GLY A 230 9.63 -21.03 24.45
C GLY A 230 9.84 -21.39 22.97
N HIS A 231 9.34 -22.56 22.54
CA HIS A 231 9.35 -22.99 21.13
C HIS A 231 8.13 -22.52 20.33
N LEU A 232 7.14 -21.89 20.98
CA LEU A 232 5.96 -21.36 20.31
C LEU A 232 6.26 -19.94 19.82
N VAL A 233 6.13 -19.71 18.51
CA VAL A 233 6.20 -18.39 17.89
C VAL A 233 4.80 -18.02 17.41
N SER A 234 4.29 -16.87 17.83
CA SER A 234 3.01 -16.32 17.39
C SER A 234 3.23 -15.00 16.67
N VAL A 235 2.48 -14.74 15.59
CA VAL A 235 2.52 -13.47 14.87
C VAL A 235 1.46 -12.54 15.44
N ILE A 236 1.83 -11.30 15.78
CA ILE A 236 0.87 -10.27 16.12
C ILE A 236 0.45 -9.55 14.84
N HIS A 237 -0.81 -9.68 14.47
CA HIS A 237 -1.37 -8.94 13.34
C HIS A 237 -1.43 -7.44 13.65
N LYS A 238 -0.65 -6.66 12.90
CA LYS A 238 -0.65 -5.20 12.92
C LYS A 238 -0.75 -4.67 11.49
N ILE A 239 -1.38 -3.51 11.34
CA ILE A 239 -1.33 -2.79 10.07
C ILE A 239 0.08 -2.23 9.85
N SER A 240 0.47 -2.06 8.58
CA SER A 240 1.71 -1.37 8.22
C SER A 240 1.51 0.17 8.23
N PRO A 241 2.58 0.99 8.23
CA PRO A 241 2.43 2.44 8.26
C PRO A 241 1.58 2.99 7.10
N PRO A 242 1.70 2.52 5.84
CA PRO A 242 0.78 2.91 4.77
C PRO A 242 -0.69 2.60 5.09
N GLY A 243 -0.93 1.48 5.77
CA GLY A 243 -2.27 1.07 6.20
C GLY A 243 -2.83 1.99 7.29
N HIS A 244 -1.99 2.39 8.25
CA HIS A 244 -2.34 3.37 9.28
C HIS A 244 -2.72 4.72 8.65
N TRP A 245 -1.90 5.25 7.74
CA TRP A 245 -2.21 6.51 7.04
C TRP A 245 -3.51 6.41 6.23
N LEU A 246 -3.74 5.29 5.53
CA LEU A 246 -5.01 5.05 4.84
C LEU A 246 -6.21 5.01 5.80
N ASN A 247 -6.04 4.46 6.99
CA ASN A 247 -7.07 4.47 8.03
C ASN A 247 -7.35 5.90 8.55
N ILE A 248 -6.31 6.72 8.80
CA ILE A 248 -6.45 8.13 9.18
C ILE A 248 -7.26 8.90 8.12
N ILE A 249 -6.89 8.77 6.84
CA ILE A 249 -7.60 9.41 5.73
C ILE A 249 -9.07 8.98 5.69
N SER A 250 -9.33 7.69 5.93
CA SER A 250 -10.69 7.15 5.96
C SER A 250 -11.51 7.75 7.12
N GLN A 251 -10.90 7.96 8.29
CA GLN A 251 -11.54 8.61 9.44
C GLN A 251 -11.82 10.10 9.17
N ILE A 252 -10.85 10.83 8.61
CA ILE A 252 -11.02 12.24 8.24
C ILE A 252 -12.12 12.39 7.19
N SER A 253 -12.09 11.55 6.15
CA SER A 253 -13.10 11.59 5.07
C SER A 253 -14.52 11.40 5.60
N ARG A 254 -14.72 10.48 6.56
CA ARG A 254 -16.00 10.27 7.25
C ARG A 254 -16.38 11.46 8.13
N LYS A 255 -15.45 11.98 8.93
CA LYS A 255 -15.68 13.13 9.81
C LYS A 255 -16.13 14.37 9.01
N ASP A 256 -15.54 14.56 7.84
CA ASP A 256 -15.83 15.67 6.94
C ASP A 256 -17.09 15.47 6.08
N ASN A 257 -17.76 14.30 6.16
CA ASN A 257 -18.80 13.89 5.22
C ASN A 257 -18.38 14.12 3.75
N SER A 258 -17.12 13.75 3.43
CA SER A 258 -16.55 13.99 2.12
C SER A 258 -17.34 13.26 1.04
N SER A 259 -17.67 13.96 -0.05
CA SER A 259 -18.28 13.34 -1.23
C SER A 259 -17.34 12.29 -1.82
N LEU A 260 -17.90 11.38 -2.63
CA LEU A 260 -17.12 10.36 -3.33
C LEU A 260 -15.94 10.98 -4.10
N PHE A 261 -16.20 12.03 -4.88
CA PHE A 261 -15.16 12.74 -5.62
C PHE A 261 -14.07 13.36 -4.74
N LYS A 262 -14.44 13.89 -3.55
CA LYS A 262 -13.45 14.43 -2.60
C LYS A 262 -12.61 13.32 -1.99
N ALA A 263 -13.24 12.24 -1.52
CA ALA A 263 -12.56 11.09 -0.94
C ALA A 263 -11.61 10.40 -1.95
N THR A 264 -12.07 10.21 -3.20
CA THR A 264 -11.28 9.58 -4.26
C THR A 264 -10.08 10.42 -4.70
N LYS A 265 -10.11 11.75 -4.57
CA LYS A 265 -8.93 12.58 -4.84
C LYS A 265 -7.84 12.44 -3.77
N LEU A 266 -8.22 12.19 -2.51
CA LEU A 266 -7.28 12.12 -1.39
C LEU A 266 -6.42 10.85 -1.44
N THR A 267 -7.00 9.70 -1.78
CA THR A 267 -6.32 8.41 -1.60
C THR A 267 -5.15 8.15 -2.56
N PRO A 268 -5.24 8.41 -3.88
CA PRO A 268 -4.12 8.18 -4.80
C PRO A 268 -3.01 9.25 -4.73
N LEU A 269 -3.28 10.41 -4.10
CA LEU A 269 -2.30 11.50 -3.95
C LEU A 269 -1.41 11.34 -2.71
N LEU A 270 -1.77 10.43 -1.80
CA LEU A 270 -1.10 10.23 -0.50
C LEU A 270 -0.39 8.88 -0.37
N LEU A 271 -0.54 8.00 -1.37
CA LEU A 271 0.14 6.71 -1.50
C LEU A 271 1.24 6.82 -2.56
#